data_AF-W1IQH3-F1
#
_entry.id   AF-W1IQH3-F1
#
_cell.length_a   1.000
_cell.length_b   1.000
_cell.length_c   1.000
_cell.angle_alpha   90.00
_cell.angle_beta   90.00
_cell.angle_gamma   90.00
#
_symmetry.space_group_name_H-M   'P 1'
#
loop_
_entity.id
_entity.type
_entity.pdbx_description
1 polymer ?
#
loop_
_entity_poly.entity_id
_entity_poly.type
_entity_poly.pdbx_seq_one_letter_code
_entity_poly.pdbx_strand_id
1 'polypeptide(L)'
;MSCTMEFSLPDNGNLIIGQSFLFTVTLSSSENIDDNSTISFYNSKNITVPLNAIPLTLEHGKKKATATVTLTVLNSIAENEEIYFSVKTSSIGFQPKTLQYSARTIDSDSVRLNIDTPFLAIPISFNASQIGSISTKIHTMIRDKNGKTLSGVPVFIKANTINELEEVDIYNNDKSKKINVNKFGDFQGIFVNSDNRGKVEFYISPRKSLPSVIELSSAIPNSTDYAFSQNPIFIVVDNVEDYRQPLEIITAIDGNLKSEGESKFWVDMSPCDDHEVGDFLLFFVNKEYKYYTRVLNKNKTEPCLMELPYFILEKDSLSKLSYFLIQSSGTIMAKSMPADVTYRGRPNSPWTDVDRIYEPCQVYSSFDEIIEQDGGINNKKISNHTQNPDDAGLFVRITGTNDNSDDTKVKLGSEVILTLYINSKTRTIKHVFKDSMPYQPDNAGGKTATLKFNIPYNLLNNNLAFPYHGGEIFFDYQIGDDNDSDVTYGGIWSGHIVTF
;
A
#
# COMPACT_ATOMS: atom_id res chain seq x y z
N MET A 1 -28.26 34.70 16.27
CA MET A 1 -28.70 33.68 15.29
C MET A 1 -27.47 32.88 14.91
N SER A 2 -27.47 31.56 15.12
CA SER A 2 -26.31 30.73 14.80
C SER A 2 -26.59 29.98 13.51
N CYS A 3 -26.08 30.50 12.39
CA CYS A 3 -26.16 29.85 11.08
C CYS A 3 -24.74 29.51 10.63
N THR A 4 -24.50 28.26 10.24
CA THR A 4 -23.20 27.79 9.75
C THR A 4 -23.33 27.13 8.39
N MET A 5 -22.41 27.48 7.49
CA MET A 5 -22.26 26.86 6.17
C MET A 5 -20.96 26.08 6.17
N GLU A 6 -21.07 24.76 6.09
CA GLU A 6 -19.96 23.80 6.06
C GLU A 6 -19.85 23.17 4.68
N PHE A 7 -18.63 22.74 4.33
CA PHE A 7 -18.30 22.18 3.03
C PHE A 7 -17.63 20.82 3.19
N SER A 8 -17.82 19.94 2.20
CA SER A 8 -17.12 18.66 2.15
C SER A 8 -15.62 18.82 1.89
N LEU A 9 -15.17 19.96 1.37
CA LEU A 9 -13.76 20.30 1.19
C LEU A 9 -13.25 21.22 2.30
N PRO A 10 -11.95 21.16 2.64
CA PRO A 10 -11.34 22.18 3.49
C PRO A 10 -11.34 23.55 2.80
N ASP A 11 -11.25 24.61 3.58
CA ASP A 11 -11.28 26.00 3.07
C ASP A 11 -10.11 26.31 2.11
N ASN A 12 -8.99 25.62 2.29
CA ASN A 12 -7.82 25.66 1.44
C ASN A 12 -7.22 24.26 1.23
N GLY A 13 -6.43 24.11 0.18
CA GLY A 13 -5.75 22.85 -0.12
C GLY A 13 -5.34 22.73 -1.57
N ASN A 14 -5.34 21.50 -2.07
CA ASN A 14 -4.94 21.13 -3.40
C ASN A 14 -6.09 20.43 -4.13
N LEU A 15 -6.19 20.68 -5.42
CA LEU A 15 -7.08 19.95 -6.32
C LEU A 15 -6.27 19.49 -7.53
N ILE A 16 -6.59 18.28 -8.03
CA ILE A 16 -5.84 17.70 -9.14
C ILE A 16 -6.38 18.23 -10.46
N ILE A 17 -5.47 18.58 -11.38
CA ILE A 17 -5.82 19.05 -12.72
C ILE A 17 -6.70 18.00 -13.41
N GLY A 18 -7.87 18.43 -13.89
CA GLY A 18 -8.85 17.58 -14.56
C GLY A 18 -9.75 16.71 -13.69
N GLN A 19 -9.54 16.74 -12.37
CA GLN A 19 -10.32 15.95 -11.45
C GLN A 19 -11.79 16.39 -11.40
N SER A 20 -12.68 15.41 -11.36
CA SER A 20 -14.07 15.61 -10.92
C SER A 20 -14.32 14.99 -9.54
N PHE A 21 -15.13 15.65 -8.72
CA PHE A 21 -15.45 15.19 -7.37
C PHE A 21 -16.83 15.68 -6.90
N LEU A 22 -17.37 15.03 -5.88
CA LEU A 22 -18.59 15.48 -5.21
C LEU A 22 -18.27 16.57 -4.17
N PHE A 23 -18.97 17.69 -4.30
CA PHE A 23 -18.92 18.80 -3.36
C PHE A 23 -20.26 18.93 -2.65
N THR A 24 -20.25 18.82 -1.32
CA THR A 24 -21.44 18.93 -0.48
C THR A 24 -21.39 20.22 0.31
N VAL A 25 -22.48 20.97 0.28
CA VAL A 25 -22.73 22.12 1.15
C VAL A 25 -23.73 21.70 2.22
N THR A 26 -23.40 21.91 3.49
CA THR A 26 -24.29 21.66 4.63
C THR A 26 -24.59 22.98 5.33
N LEU A 27 -25.88 23.32 5.39
CA LEU A 27 -26.38 24.45 6.18
C LEU A 27 -26.90 23.94 7.51
N SER A 28 -26.48 24.54 8.61
CA SER A 28 -27.06 24.32 9.94
C SER A 28 -27.54 25.64 10.53
N SER A 29 -28.74 25.65 11.12
CA SER A 29 -29.35 26.83 11.73
C SER A 29 -30.06 26.48 13.05
N SER A 30 -30.13 27.45 13.96
CA SER A 30 -31.01 27.37 15.14
C SER A 30 -32.50 27.46 14.78
N GLU A 31 -32.81 28.08 13.65
CA GLU A 31 -34.16 28.28 13.11
C GLU A 31 -34.43 27.36 11.90
N ASN A 32 -35.70 27.27 11.49
CA ASN A 32 -36.08 26.52 10.30
C ASN A 32 -35.50 27.18 9.03
N ILE A 33 -34.95 26.35 8.15
CA ILE A 33 -34.51 26.70 6.80
C ILE A 33 -35.71 26.57 5.85
N ASP A 34 -35.91 27.54 4.96
CA ASP A 34 -37.03 27.56 4.03
C ASP A 34 -36.98 26.43 3.01
N ASP A 35 -38.14 25.85 2.68
CA ASP A 35 -38.30 24.69 1.79
C ASP A 35 -37.78 24.92 0.35
N ASN A 36 -37.72 26.18 -0.08
CA ASN A 36 -37.26 26.58 -1.41
C ASN A 36 -35.85 27.19 -1.38
N SER A 37 -35.10 26.97 -0.29
CA SER A 37 -33.73 27.46 -0.19
C SER A 37 -32.84 26.79 -1.23
N THR A 38 -31.97 27.56 -1.85
CA THR A 38 -31.01 27.07 -2.86
C THR A 38 -29.59 27.47 -2.50
N ILE A 39 -28.61 26.82 -3.11
CA ILE A 39 -27.23 27.31 -3.20
C ILE A 39 -26.93 27.76 -4.63
N SER A 40 -26.00 28.71 -4.78
CA SER A 40 -25.50 29.13 -6.09
C SER A 40 -24.01 29.42 -6.02
N PHE A 41 -23.34 29.16 -7.14
CA PHE A 41 -21.93 29.40 -7.33
C PHE A 41 -21.71 30.70 -8.08
N TYR A 42 -20.66 31.43 -7.72
CA TYR A 42 -20.26 32.66 -8.40
C TYR A 42 -18.77 32.90 -8.22
N ASN A 43 -18.21 33.81 -9.02
CA ASN A 43 -16.79 34.17 -8.98
C ASN A 43 -15.90 32.90 -8.98
N SER A 44 -15.98 32.12 -10.06
CA SER A 44 -15.23 30.87 -10.22
C SER A 44 -14.10 31.04 -11.24
N LYS A 45 -12.95 30.43 -10.97
CA LYS A 45 -11.79 30.37 -11.86
C LYS A 45 -11.19 28.98 -11.85
N ASN A 46 -10.78 28.50 -13.02
CA ASN A 46 -10.10 27.22 -13.20
C ASN A 46 -10.90 25.98 -12.72
N ILE A 47 -12.22 26.14 -12.59
CA ILE A 47 -13.14 25.08 -12.16
C ILE A 47 -14.51 25.28 -12.82
N THR A 48 -15.14 24.18 -13.22
CA THR A 48 -16.51 24.13 -13.73
C THR A 48 -17.45 23.90 -12.55
N VAL A 49 -18.39 24.84 -12.38
CA VAL A 49 -19.44 24.82 -11.34
C VAL A 49 -20.83 24.80 -11.99
N PRO A 50 -21.87 24.33 -11.30
CA PRO A 50 -23.24 24.43 -11.81
C PRO A 50 -23.67 25.87 -12.09
N LEU A 51 -24.28 26.10 -13.26
CA LEU A 51 -24.75 27.43 -13.68
C LEU A 51 -26.05 27.88 -13.00
N ASN A 52 -26.91 26.91 -12.68
CA ASN A 52 -28.22 27.17 -12.08
C ASN A 52 -28.18 27.04 -10.56
N ALA A 53 -29.12 27.69 -9.89
CA ALA A 53 -29.33 27.51 -8.47
C ALA A 53 -29.71 26.05 -8.17
N ILE A 54 -29.11 25.47 -7.12
CA ILE A 54 -29.29 24.07 -6.75
C ILE A 54 -30.19 24.00 -5.53
N PRO A 55 -31.31 23.27 -5.58
CA PRO A 55 -32.21 23.12 -4.44
C PRO A 55 -31.52 22.39 -3.28
N LEU A 56 -31.79 22.86 -2.07
CA LEU A 56 -31.35 22.19 -0.85
C LEU A 56 -32.31 21.06 -0.48
N THR A 57 -31.77 19.95 -0.01
CA THR A 57 -32.54 18.87 0.61
C THR A 57 -32.57 19.08 2.11
N LEU A 58 -33.77 19.26 2.68
CA LEU A 58 -33.95 19.47 4.11
C LEU A 58 -33.93 18.16 4.89
N GLU A 59 -33.23 18.14 6.02
CA GLU A 59 -33.32 17.07 7.00
C GLU A 59 -34.58 17.22 7.88
N HIS A 60 -34.95 16.15 8.58
CA HIS A 60 -36.07 16.15 9.51
C HIS A 60 -35.92 17.25 10.57
N GLY A 61 -36.94 18.11 10.70
CA GLY A 61 -36.93 19.26 11.60
C GLY A 61 -36.40 20.57 10.98
N LYS A 62 -36.03 20.58 9.68
CA LYS A 62 -35.68 21.77 8.88
C LYS A 62 -34.55 22.64 9.43
N LYS A 63 -33.79 22.17 10.42
CA LYS A 63 -32.62 22.89 10.99
C LYS A 63 -31.32 22.60 10.25
N LYS A 64 -31.31 21.59 9.40
CA LYS A 64 -30.20 21.19 8.55
C LYS A 64 -30.67 21.00 7.12
N ALA A 65 -29.85 21.43 6.18
CA ALA A 65 -30.11 21.27 4.75
C ALA A 65 -28.80 20.96 4.00
N THR A 66 -28.87 20.11 2.99
CA THR A 66 -27.69 19.70 2.22
C THR A 66 -27.93 19.80 0.72
N ALA A 67 -26.90 20.21 -0.02
CA ALA A 67 -26.88 20.09 -1.48
C ALA A 67 -25.54 19.51 -1.92
N THR A 68 -25.58 18.50 -2.79
CA THR A 68 -24.40 17.84 -3.36
C THR A 68 -24.36 18.08 -4.85
N VAL A 69 -23.21 18.51 -5.36
CA VAL A 69 -22.99 18.79 -6.77
C VAL A 69 -21.67 18.19 -7.23
N THR A 70 -21.51 17.98 -8.53
CA THR A 70 -20.21 17.64 -9.12
C THR A 70 -19.48 18.91 -9.54
N LEU A 71 -18.24 19.05 -9.09
CA LEU A 71 -17.31 20.07 -9.58
C LEU A 71 -16.21 19.41 -10.41
N THR A 72 -15.66 20.15 -11.38
CA THR A 72 -14.58 19.65 -12.24
C THR A 72 -13.49 20.69 -12.41
N VAL A 73 -12.25 20.36 -12.06
CA VAL A 73 -11.08 21.19 -12.32
C VAL A 73 -10.79 21.20 -13.82
N LEU A 74 -10.43 22.35 -14.39
CA LEU A 74 -10.12 22.43 -15.82
C LEU A 74 -8.84 21.66 -16.16
N ASN A 75 -8.81 21.00 -17.33
CA ASN A 75 -7.65 20.27 -17.84
C ASN A 75 -6.54 21.18 -18.39
N SER A 76 -6.87 22.41 -18.75
CA SER A 76 -6.02 23.30 -19.55
C SER A 76 -5.21 24.31 -18.70
N ILE A 77 -5.05 24.05 -17.41
CA ILE A 77 -4.38 24.96 -16.45
C ILE A 77 -3.01 24.43 -16.10
N ALA A 78 -2.07 25.33 -15.79
CA ALA A 78 -0.75 24.94 -15.33
C ALA A 78 -0.73 24.53 -13.85
N GLU A 79 0.25 23.72 -13.47
CA GLU A 79 0.50 23.39 -12.07
C GLU A 79 0.81 24.65 -11.25
N ASN A 80 0.31 24.70 -10.01
CA ASN A 80 0.33 25.87 -9.12
C ASN A 80 -0.60 27.02 -9.49
N GLU A 81 -1.39 26.92 -10.56
CA GLU A 81 -2.44 27.90 -10.80
C GLU A 81 -3.50 27.87 -9.69
N GLU A 82 -4.04 29.05 -9.41
CA GLU A 82 -5.09 29.23 -8.43
C GLU A 82 -6.43 28.71 -8.97
N ILE A 83 -7.14 27.96 -8.14
CA ILE A 83 -8.51 27.52 -8.35
C ILE A 83 -9.36 28.15 -7.25
N TYR A 84 -10.43 28.84 -7.59
CA TYR A 84 -11.34 29.37 -6.58
C TYR A 84 -12.78 29.38 -7.08
N PHE A 85 -13.70 29.35 -6.13
CA PHE A 85 -15.13 29.54 -6.36
C PHE A 85 -15.80 30.02 -5.07
N SER A 86 -16.91 30.75 -5.21
CA SER A 86 -17.67 31.25 -4.08
C SER A 86 -19.07 30.64 -4.05
N VAL A 87 -19.53 30.32 -2.85
CA VAL A 87 -20.85 29.72 -2.60
C VAL A 87 -21.68 30.71 -1.80
N LYS A 88 -22.95 30.89 -2.20
CA LYS A 88 -23.96 31.61 -1.42
C LYS A 88 -25.27 30.82 -1.40
N THR A 89 -26.13 31.13 -0.43
CA THR A 89 -27.48 30.56 -0.34
C THR A 89 -28.55 31.65 -0.40
N SER A 90 -29.76 31.29 -0.81
CA SER A 90 -30.94 32.17 -0.71
C SER A 90 -31.52 32.24 0.71
N SER A 91 -31.10 31.35 1.62
CA SER A 91 -31.59 31.32 2.99
C SER A 91 -30.98 32.43 3.85
N ILE A 92 -31.79 33.06 4.71
CA ILE A 92 -31.40 34.25 5.48
C ILE A 92 -30.42 33.86 6.60
N GLY A 93 -29.42 34.72 6.85
CA GLY A 93 -28.50 34.59 7.99
C GLY A 93 -27.22 33.80 7.71
N PHE A 94 -27.08 33.20 6.54
CA PHE A 94 -25.85 32.53 6.10
C PHE A 94 -24.95 33.49 5.32
N GLN A 95 -23.66 33.51 5.66
CA GLN A 95 -22.68 34.31 4.94
C GLN A 95 -22.14 33.55 3.73
N PRO A 96 -21.98 34.22 2.56
CA PRO A 96 -21.25 33.64 1.45
C PRO A 96 -19.81 33.31 1.83
N LYS A 97 -19.24 32.28 1.21
CA LYS A 97 -17.87 31.87 1.47
C LYS A 97 -17.15 31.50 0.17
N THR A 98 -15.90 31.94 0.07
CA THR A 98 -14.99 31.64 -1.03
C THR A 98 -14.04 30.55 -0.59
N LEU A 99 -13.85 29.54 -1.45
CA LEU A 99 -12.86 28.49 -1.26
C LEU A 99 -11.76 28.64 -2.31
N GLN A 100 -10.51 28.39 -1.90
CA GLN A 100 -9.33 28.65 -2.72
C GLN A 100 -8.33 27.50 -2.62
N TYR A 101 -7.85 27.03 -3.76
CA TYR A 101 -6.98 25.88 -3.88
C TYR A 101 -5.87 26.14 -4.89
N SER A 102 -4.83 25.31 -4.85
CA SER A 102 -3.79 25.29 -5.90
C SER A 102 -3.92 24.03 -6.75
N ALA A 103 -3.85 24.21 -8.07
CA ALA A 103 -3.79 23.13 -9.04
C ALA A 103 -2.52 22.30 -8.87
N ARG A 104 -2.64 20.98 -8.91
CA ARG A 104 -1.54 20.03 -8.76
C ARG A 104 -1.66 18.88 -9.75
N THR A 105 -0.52 18.31 -10.11
CA THR A 105 -0.44 16.96 -10.63
C THR A 105 -0.33 15.97 -9.47
N ILE A 106 -0.61 14.68 -9.73
CA ILE A 106 -0.53 13.63 -8.72
C ILE A 106 0.43 12.54 -9.18
N ASP A 107 1.12 11.92 -8.23
CA ASP A 107 1.77 10.63 -8.40
C ASP A 107 0.68 9.53 -8.35
N SER A 108 0.49 8.80 -9.45
CA SER A 108 -0.55 7.78 -9.56
C SER A 108 -0.37 6.64 -8.56
N ASP A 109 0.85 6.30 -8.16
CA ASP A 109 1.07 5.23 -7.16
C ASP A 109 0.71 5.73 -5.75
N SER A 110 0.68 7.04 -5.51
CA SER A 110 0.34 7.64 -4.21
C SER A 110 -1.14 7.48 -3.81
N VAL A 111 -2.02 7.08 -4.74
CA VAL A 111 -3.43 6.76 -4.39
C VAL A 111 -3.60 5.33 -3.85
N ARG A 112 -2.61 4.44 -4.05
CA ARG A 112 -2.69 3.02 -3.64
C ARG A 112 -3.00 2.89 -2.15
N LEU A 113 -4.04 2.11 -1.84
CA LEU A 113 -4.53 1.93 -0.47
C LEU A 113 -3.81 0.78 0.24
N ASN A 114 -3.37 1.05 1.47
CA ASN A 114 -2.82 0.06 2.41
C ASN A 114 -3.87 -0.32 3.44
N ILE A 115 -3.87 -1.58 3.86
CA ILE A 115 -4.83 -2.14 4.84
C ILE A 115 -4.04 -2.73 6.01
N ASP A 116 -4.24 -2.20 7.21
CA ASP A 116 -3.47 -2.61 8.40
C ASP A 116 -3.79 -4.05 8.84
N THR A 117 -5.07 -4.45 8.77
CA THR A 117 -5.52 -5.79 9.19
C THR A 117 -6.49 -6.34 8.15
N PRO A 118 -6.00 -7.06 7.13
CA PRO A 118 -6.85 -7.56 6.04
C PRO A 118 -7.76 -8.71 6.47
N PHE A 119 -7.49 -9.39 7.59
CA PHE A 119 -8.32 -10.48 8.10
C PHE A 119 -9.13 -10.07 9.33
N LEU A 120 -10.46 -10.06 9.20
CA LEU A 120 -11.42 -9.71 10.25
C LEU A 120 -12.30 -10.92 10.59
N ALA A 121 -12.02 -11.56 11.72
CA ALA A 121 -12.84 -12.65 12.25
C ALA A 121 -14.00 -12.11 13.09
N ILE A 122 -15.22 -12.47 12.73
CA ILE A 122 -16.46 -12.12 13.44
C ILE A 122 -16.97 -13.37 14.20
N PRO A 123 -17.49 -13.23 15.44
CA PRO A 123 -18.16 -14.33 16.15
C PRO A 123 -19.41 -14.88 15.41
N ILE A 124 -20.16 -15.84 15.97
CA ILE A 124 -21.41 -16.38 15.37
C ILE A 124 -22.69 -15.68 15.87
N SER A 125 -22.63 -15.01 17.04
CA SER A 125 -23.74 -14.25 17.61
C SER A 125 -23.29 -12.86 18.06
N PHE A 126 -24.15 -11.84 17.87
CA PHE A 126 -23.76 -10.42 18.05
C PHE A 126 -24.82 -9.59 18.77
N ASN A 127 -24.29 -8.61 19.48
CA ASN A 127 -24.94 -7.32 19.65
C ASN A 127 -24.16 -6.27 18.83
N ALA A 128 -24.84 -5.30 18.21
CA ALA A 128 -24.20 -4.31 17.32
C ALA A 128 -23.02 -3.54 17.96
N SER A 129 -23.01 -3.42 19.29
CA SER A 129 -21.98 -2.78 20.10
C SER A 129 -20.61 -3.49 20.06
N GLN A 130 -20.57 -4.81 19.81
CA GLN A 130 -19.32 -5.57 19.74
C GLN A 130 -18.69 -5.51 18.34
N ILE A 131 -19.52 -5.43 17.29
CA ILE A 131 -19.07 -5.41 15.90
C ILE A 131 -18.30 -4.13 15.57
N GLY A 132 -18.71 -2.97 16.12
CA GLY A 132 -18.00 -1.70 15.91
C GLY A 132 -16.57 -1.64 16.46
N SER A 133 -16.16 -2.61 17.29
CA SER A 133 -14.76 -2.74 17.73
C SER A 133 -13.87 -3.49 16.73
N ILE A 134 -14.47 -4.29 15.84
CA ILE A 134 -13.79 -5.03 14.79
C ILE A 134 -13.75 -4.13 13.56
N SER A 135 -12.61 -3.48 13.37
CA SER A 135 -12.40 -2.53 12.28
C SER A 135 -11.00 -2.70 11.72
N THR A 136 -10.84 -2.52 10.41
CA THR A 136 -9.52 -2.35 9.80
C THR A 136 -9.31 -0.90 9.39
N LYS A 137 -8.06 -0.44 9.47
CA LYS A 137 -7.66 0.89 8.99
C LYS A 137 -7.24 0.78 7.54
N ILE A 138 -7.74 1.70 6.72
CA ILE A 138 -7.34 1.85 5.33
C ILE A 138 -6.70 3.22 5.21
N HIS A 139 -5.52 3.28 4.60
CA HIS A 139 -4.82 4.55 4.46
C HIS A 139 -3.87 4.62 3.27
N THR A 140 -3.56 5.85 2.87
CA THR A 140 -2.48 6.17 1.94
C THR A 140 -1.97 7.61 2.14
N MET A 141 -0.93 8.01 1.41
CA MET A 141 -0.32 9.33 1.45
C MET A 141 -0.27 9.93 0.05
N ILE A 142 -1.10 10.94 -0.21
CA ILE A 142 -1.23 11.58 -1.52
C ILE A 142 -0.06 12.52 -1.77
N ARG A 143 0.58 12.38 -2.93
CA ARG A 143 1.75 13.17 -3.34
C ARG A 143 1.61 13.69 -4.76
N ASP A 144 2.27 14.81 -5.05
CA ASP A 144 2.52 15.22 -6.43
C ASP A 144 3.66 14.40 -7.04
N LYS A 145 3.90 14.60 -8.34
CA LYS A 145 4.99 13.94 -9.09
C LYS A 145 6.39 14.30 -8.59
N ASN A 146 6.51 15.30 -7.72
CA ASN A 146 7.76 15.73 -7.10
C ASN A 146 7.88 15.21 -5.66
N GLY A 147 6.98 14.34 -5.21
CA GLY A 147 6.97 13.72 -3.89
C GLY A 147 6.40 14.58 -2.76
N LYS A 148 5.94 15.79 -3.07
CA LYS A 148 5.37 16.70 -2.08
C LYS A 148 3.96 16.23 -1.72
N THR A 149 3.69 16.13 -0.43
CA THR A 149 2.37 15.75 0.08
C THR A 149 1.30 16.78 -0.30
N LEU A 150 0.13 16.31 -0.72
CA LEU A 150 -0.98 17.15 -1.17
C LEU A 150 -2.14 17.11 -0.18
N SER A 151 -2.58 18.28 0.27
CA SER A 151 -3.64 18.41 1.28
C SER A 151 -5.01 18.67 0.66
N GLY A 152 -6.08 18.21 1.31
CA GLY A 152 -7.46 18.46 0.87
C GLY A 152 -7.89 17.82 -0.45
N VAL A 153 -7.06 16.96 -1.06
CA VAL A 153 -7.36 16.27 -2.31
C VAL A 153 -8.46 15.24 -2.08
N PRO A 154 -9.60 15.31 -2.80
CA PRO A 154 -10.63 14.28 -2.74
C PRO A 154 -10.15 13.01 -3.45
N VAL A 155 -10.29 11.85 -2.83
CA VAL A 155 -10.00 10.57 -3.46
C VAL A 155 -11.27 9.73 -3.49
N PHE A 156 -11.61 9.21 -4.67
CA PHE A 156 -12.76 8.34 -4.81
C PHE A 156 -12.34 6.90 -4.56
N ILE A 157 -12.98 6.25 -3.59
CA ILE A 157 -12.73 4.88 -3.19
C ILE A 157 -13.97 4.07 -3.50
N LYS A 158 -13.80 2.93 -4.18
CA LYS A 158 -14.86 2.00 -4.53
C LYS A 158 -14.47 0.56 -4.23
N ALA A 159 -15.46 -0.30 -4.11
CA ALA A 159 -15.24 -1.74 -4.22
C ALA A 159 -15.18 -2.15 -5.69
N ASN A 160 -14.45 -3.23 -5.98
CA ASN A 160 -14.36 -3.79 -7.33
C ASN A 160 -15.66 -4.51 -7.72
N THR A 161 -16.39 -5.05 -6.75
CA THR A 161 -17.74 -5.59 -6.95
C THR A 161 -18.81 -4.56 -6.59
N ILE A 162 -19.93 -4.59 -7.32
CA ILE A 162 -21.04 -3.67 -7.14
C ILE A 162 -21.72 -3.91 -5.77
N ASN A 163 -22.04 -2.81 -5.07
CA ASN A 163 -22.75 -2.76 -3.77
C ASN A 163 -22.03 -3.38 -2.55
N GLU A 164 -20.81 -3.92 -2.65
CA GLU A 164 -20.09 -4.49 -1.49
C GLU A 164 -19.91 -3.47 -0.34
N LEU A 165 -19.70 -2.20 -0.67
CA LEU A 165 -19.56 -1.14 0.34
C LEU A 165 -20.85 -0.85 1.12
N GLU A 166 -22.02 -1.29 0.66
CA GLU A 166 -23.29 -1.14 1.39
C GLU A 166 -23.44 -2.17 2.53
N GLU A 167 -22.63 -3.22 2.51
CA GLU A 167 -22.63 -4.32 3.49
C GLU A 167 -21.77 -4.03 4.73
N VAL A 168 -20.98 -2.96 4.68
CA VAL A 168 -20.09 -2.53 5.75
C VAL A 168 -20.41 -1.12 6.23
N ASP A 169 -19.98 -0.82 7.45
CA ASP A 169 -19.96 0.53 7.98
C ASP A 169 -18.58 1.15 7.74
N ILE A 170 -18.59 2.33 7.13
CA ILE A 170 -17.39 3.08 6.80
C ILE A 170 -17.34 4.30 7.72
N TYR A 171 -16.21 4.50 8.40
CA TYR A 171 -16.01 5.62 9.32
C TYR A 171 -14.83 6.48 8.88
N ASN A 172 -14.88 7.77 9.16
CA ASN A 172 -13.72 8.65 9.04
C ASN A 172 -12.64 8.31 10.09
N ASN A 173 -11.55 9.06 10.06
CA ASN A 173 -10.40 8.87 10.94
C ASN A 173 -10.72 8.90 12.46
N ASP A 174 -11.77 9.60 12.89
CA ASP A 174 -12.18 9.68 14.29
C ASP A 174 -13.04 8.50 14.77
N LYS A 175 -13.35 7.55 13.88
CA LYS A 175 -14.19 6.35 14.12
C LYS A 175 -15.61 6.64 14.61
N SER A 176 -16.05 7.90 14.61
CA SER A 176 -17.35 8.31 15.13
C SER A 176 -18.29 8.78 14.01
N LYS A 177 -17.74 9.39 12.96
CA LYS A 177 -18.55 9.90 11.83
C LYS A 177 -18.60 8.87 10.71
N LYS A 178 -19.78 8.32 10.50
CA LYS A 178 -20.05 7.42 9.37
C LYS A 178 -19.96 8.16 8.04
N ILE A 179 -19.32 7.55 7.06
CA ILE A 179 -19.24 7.99 5.66
C ILE A 179 -20.28 7.20 4.88
N ASN A 180 -21.15 7.92 4.16
CA ASN A 180 -22.16 7.28 3.32
C ASN A 180 -21.59 6.95 1.94
N VAL A 181 -21.98 5.80 1.40
CA VAL A 181 -21.73 5.44 0.00
C VAL A 181 -22.60 6.33 -0.89
N ASN A 182 -22.00 6.90 -1.92
CA ASN A 182 -22.64 7.76 -2.89
C ASN A 182 -22.45 7.21 -4.30
N LYS A 183 -23.38 7.55 -5.20
CA LYS A 183 -23.20 7.33 -6.64
C LYS A 183 -22.35 8.44 -7.24
N PHE A 184 -21.39 8.07 -8.08
CA PHE A 184 -20.59 8.99 -8.86
C PHE A 184 -20.43 8.44 -10.29
N GLY A 185 -21.14 9.04 -11.24
CA GLY A 185 -21.32 8.44 -12.57
C GLY A 185 -22.00 7.08 -12.44
N ASP A 186 -21.42 6.07 -13.10
CA ASP A 186 -21.91 4.68 -13.07
C ASP A 186 -21.37 3.88 -11.86
N PHE A 187 -20.54 4.49 -11.02
CA PHE A 187 -19.89 3.82 -9.89
C PHE A 187 -20.56 4.18 -8.56
N GLN A 188 -20.40 3.29 -7.59
CA GLN A 188 -20.72 3.54 -6.18
C GLN A 188 -19.44 3.53 -5.36
N GLY A 189 -19.32 4.47 -4.43
CA GLY A 189 -18.13 4.61 -3.61
C GLY A 189 -18.24 5.73 -2.60
N ILE A 190 -17.10 6.09 -2.02
CA ILE A 190 -16.97 7.18 -1.06
C ILE A 190 -15.92 8.17 -1.57
N PHE A 191 -16.08 9.44 -1.20
CA PHE A 191 -15.00 10.41 -1.30
C PHE A 191 -14.36 10.60 0.07
N VAL A 192 -13.05 10.44 0.14
CA VAL A 192 -12.26 10.75 1.35
C VAL A 192 -11.19 11.75 0.96
N ASN A 193 -11.13 12.86 1.68
CA ASN A 193 -10.11 13.87 1.42
C ASN A 193 -8.83 13.54 2.18
N SER A 194 -7.69 13.87 1.58
CA SER A 194 -6.42 13.87 2.28
C SER A 194 -6.37 14.95 3.37
N ASP A 195 -5.78 14.65 4.52
CA ASP A 195 -5.57 15.60 5.62
C ASP A 195 -4.53 16.69 5.28
N ASN A 196 -4.18 17.54 6.25
CA ASN A 196 -3.18 18.60 6.08
C ASN A 196 -1.76 18.10 5.82
N ARG A 197 -1.47 16.81 6.04
CA ARG A 197 -0.21 16.13 5.74
C ARG A 197 -0.31 15.29 4.47
N GLY A 198 -1.44 15.30 3.79
CA GLY A 198 -1.72 14.49 2.60
C GLY A 198 -2.17 13.06 2.88
N LYS A 199 -2.50 12.73 4.13
CA LYS A 199 -2.94 11.37 4.50
C LYS A 199 -4.42 11.18 4.20
N VAL A 200 -4.77 10.16 3.43
CA VAL A 200 -6.14 9.64 3.33
C VAL A 200 -6.25 8.51 4.35
N GLU A 201 -7.26 8.58 5.23
CA GLU A 201 -7.50 7.56 6.25
C GLU A 201 -9.00 7.38 6.52
N PHE A 202 -9.44 6.13 6.58
CA PHE A 202 -10.79 5.73 6.98
C PHE A 202 -10.77 4.31 7.55
N TYR A 203 -11.89 3.90 8.15
CA TYR A 203 -12.03 2.58 8.75
C TYR A 203 -13.22 1.86 8.13
N ILE A 204 -13.05 0.56 7.87
CA ILE A 204 -14.14 -0.34 7.49
C ILE A 204 -14.41 -1.25 8.68
N SER A 205 -15.68 -1.35 9.05
CA SER A 205 -16.17 -2.29 10.07
C SER A 205 -17.33 -3.10 9.49
N PRO A 206 -17.42 -4.41 9.77
CA PRO A 206 -18.59 -5.19 9.36
C PRO A 206 -19.87 -4.59 9.91
N ARG A 207 -20.98 -4.66 9.17
CA ARG A 207 -22.29 -4.18 9.67
C ARG A 207 -23.12 -5.30 10.30
N LYS A 208 -22.93 -6.50 9.80
CA LYS A 208 -23.60 -7.74 10.21
C LYS A 208 -22.55 -8.85 10.20
N SER A 209 -22.87 -9.96 10.84
CA SER A 209 -22.07 -11.17 10.67
C SER A 209 -22.46 -11.91 9.42
N LEU A 210 -22.11 -11.31 8.31
CA LEU A 210 -22.12 -11.96 7.03
C LEU A 210 -20.67 -12.02 6.56
N PRO A 211 -20.22 -13.19 6.08
CA PRO A 211 -18.92 -13.27 5.45
C PRO A 211 -18.90 -12.40 4.19
N SER A 212 -17.75 -11.80 3.88
CA SER A 212 -17.55 -10.98 2.69
C SER A 212 -16.05 -10.85 2.38
N VAL A 213 -15.70 -10.72 1.09
CA VAL A 213 -14.37 -10.32 0.64
C VAL A 213 -14.49 -8.98 -0.07
N ILE A 214 -13.80 -7.96 0.40
CA ILE A 214 -13.88 -6.60 -0.16
C ILE A 214 -12.55 -6.26 -0.82
N GLU A 215 -12.56 -6.16 -2.14
CA GLU A 215 -11.43 -5.67 -2.93
C GLU A 215 -11.62 -4.18 -3.23
N LEU A 216 -10.74 -3.33 -2.71
CA LEU A 216 -10.85 -1.88 -2.88
C LEU A 216 -10.03 -1.38 -4.07
N SER A 217 -10.51 -0.31 -4.69
CA SER A 217 -9.72 0.53 -5.59
C SER A 217 -9.95 2.00 -5.28
N SER A 218 -8.95 2.80 -5.60
CA SER A 218 -8.95 4.25 -5.45
C SER A 218 -8.68 4.92 -6.81
N ALA A 219 -9.24 6.10 -7.01
CA ALA A 219 -9.02 6.88 -8.22
C ALA A 219 -9.17 8.38 -7.97
N ILE A 220 -8.50 9.16 -8.82
CA ILE A 220 -8.85 10.56 -9.08
C ILE A 220 -9.82 10.57 -10.26
N PRO A 221 -11.13 10.80 -10.06
CA PRO A 221 -12.09 10.64 -11.13
C PRO A 221 -11.85 11.62 -12.28
N ASN A 222 -12.09 11.14 -13.51
CA ASN A 222 -11.72 11.81 -14.77
C ASN A 222 -10.20 12.01 -14.98
N SER A 223 -9.37 11.31 -14.20
CA SER A 223 -7.95 11.11 -14.47
C SER A 223 -7.66 9.65 -14.84
N THR A 224 -6.46 9.39 -15.36
CA THR A 224 -5.88 8.04 -15.49
C THR A 224 -5.28 7.51 -14.19
N ASP A 225 -5.27 8.31 -13.13
CA ASP A 225 -4.68 7.96 -11.84
C ASP A 225 -5.63 7.09 -11.02
N TYR A 226 -5.37 5.78 -11.00
CA TYR A 226 -6.09 4.79 -10.22
C TYR A 226 -5.16 3.70 -9.71
N ALA A 227 -5.52 3.08 -8.59
CA ALA A 227 -4.78 1.94 -8.04
C ALA A 227 -5.71 0.98 -7.28
N PHE A 228 -5.44 -0.32 -7.38
CA PHE A 228 -6.04 -1.34 -6.50
C PHE A 228 -5.37 -1.31 -5.13
N SER A 229 -6.09 -1.70 -4.08
CA SER A 229 -5.48 -1.92 -2.76
C SER A 229 -4.49 -3.09 -2.82
N GLN A 230 -3.45 -3.04 -1.98
CA GLN A 230 -2.45 -4.12 -1.92
C GLN A 230 -3.05 -5.47 -1.52
N ASN A 231 -4.05 -5.44 -0.63
CA ASN A 231 -4.70 -6.63 -0.11
C ASN A 231 -6.23 -6.48 -0.23
N PRO A 232 -6.99 -7.57 -0.33
CA PRO A 232 -8.42 -7.58 -0.02
C PRO A 232 -8.66 -7.53 1.49
N ILE A 233 -9.89 -7.19 1.88
CA ILE A 233 -10.37 -7.31 3.27
C ILE A 233 -11.23 -8.58 3.35
N PHE A 234 -10.77 -9.58 4.10
CA PHE A 234 -11.49 -10.80 4.41
C PHE A 234 -12.28 -10.62 5.68
N ILE A 235 -13.61 -10.55 5.56
CA ILE A 235 -14.53 -10.58 6.67
C ILE A 235 -15.08 -12.01 6.77
N VAL A 236 -14.69 -12.73 7.83
CA VAL A 236 -15.08 -14.13 7.97
C VAL A 236 -15.90 -14.36 9.23
N VAL A 237 -16.88 -15.24 9.13
CA VAL A 237 -17.66 -15.72 10.27
C VAL A 237 -17.16 -17.12 10.59
N ASP A 238 -16.58 -17.30 11.77
CA ASP A 238 -16.04 -18.60 12.15
C ASP A 238 -17.14 -19.54 12.63
N ASN A 239 -17.74 -20.28 11.69
CA ASN A 239 -18.80 -21.25 11.94
C ASN A 239 -18.48 -22.64 11.38
N VAL A 240 -17.20 -22.93 11.13
CA VAL A 240 -16.82 -24.13 10.36
C VAL A 240 -16.83 -25.38 11.22
N GLU A 241 -17.52 -26.39 10.71
CA GLU A 241 -17.53 -27.77 11.26
C GLU A 241 -16.66 -28.73 10.44
N ASP A 242 -16.33 -28.39 9.19
CA ASP A 242 -15.54 -29.22 8.28
C ASP A 242 -14.03 -28.99 8.43
N TYR A 243 -13.34 -30.01 8.94
CA TYR A 243 -11.90 -30.02 9.16
C TYR A 243 -11.22 -30.97 8.17
N ARG A 244 -10.36 -30.41 7.34
CA ARG A 244 -9.46 -31.14 6.47
C ARG A 244 -8.24 -31.63 7.21
N GLN A 245 -7.60 -32.63 6.61
CA GLN A 245 -6.29 -33.09 7.03
C GLN A 245 -5.28 -31.91 7.05
N PRO A 246 -4.24 -31.99 7.90
CA PRO A 246 -3.12 -31.08 7.80
C PRO A 246 -2.53 -31.12 6.38
N LEU A 247 -2.06 -29.97 5.91
CA LEU A 247 -1.24 -29.91 4.71
C LEU A 247 0.07 -30.71 4.91
N GLU A 248 0.57 -31.31 3.84
CA GLU A 248 1.89 -31.94 3.84
C GLU A 248 2.94 -30.93 3.38
N ILE A 249 3.99 -30.72 4.17
CA ILE A 249 5.06 -29.78 3.82
C ILE A 249 6.14 -30.57 3.10
N ILE A 250 5.98 -30.68 1.77
CA ILE A 250 6.80 -31.52 0.90
C ILE A 250 8.29 -31.21 1.00
N THR A 251 8.63 -29.93 1.18
CA THR A 251 10.03 -29.50 1.29
C THR A 251 10.64 -29.80 2.68
N ALA A 252 9.84 -30.18 3.68
CA ALA A 252 10.36 -30.45 5.02
C ALA A 252 10.93 -31.88 5.15
N ILE A 253 12.09 -31.99 5.81
CA ILE A 253 12.73 -33.26 6.15
C ILE A 253 12.73 -33.40 7.67
N ASP A 254 12.13 -34.47 8.18
CA ASP A 254 11.96 -34.71 9.63
C ASP A 254 11.33 -33.51 10.37
N GLY A 255 10.35 -32.85 9.74
CA GLY A 255 9.67 -31.66 10.27
C GLY A 255 10.50 -30.37 10.25
N ASN A 256 11.72 -30.42 9.71
CA ASN A 256 12.58 -29.26 9.53
C ASN A 256 12.52 -28.78 8.09
N LEU A 257 12.20 -27.50 7.94
CA LEU A 257 12.14 -26.84 6.66
C LEU A 257 13.38 -25.92 6.55
N LYS A 258 14.18 -26.10 5.51
CA LYS A 258 15.38 -25.29 5.24
C LYS A 258 15.35 -24.84 3.79
N SER A 259 15.54 -23.54 3.56
CA SER A 259 15.74 -22.99 2.22
C SER A 259 17.20 -23.18 1.83
N GLU A 260 17.47 -23.53 0.57
CA GLU A 260 18.82 -23.56 0.01
C GLU A 260 19.13 -22.29 -0.80
N GLY A 261 18.24 -21.29 -0.75
CA GLY A 261 18.35 -20.01 -1.48
C GLY A 261 17.02 -19.55 -2.08
N GLU A 262 16.04 -20.45 -2.16
CA GLU A 262 14.71 -20.20 -2.70
C GLU A 262 13.84 -19.38 -1.74
N SER A 263 12.99 -18.53 -2.30
CA SER A 263 12.06 -17.65 -1.58
C SER A 263 10.80 -18.38 -1.09
N LYS A 264 10.52 -19.56 -1.66
CA LYS A 264 9.31 -20.35 -1.38
C LYS A 264 9.59 -21.83 -1.13
N PHE A 265 8.65 -22.48 -0.45
CA PHE A 265 8.61 -23.92 -0.21
C PHE A 265 7.30 -24.52 -0.69
N TRP A 266 7.32 -25.83 -0.97
CA TRP A 266 6.15 -26.55 -1.48
C TRP A 266 5.34 -27.18 -0.36
N VAL A 267 4.03 -27.05 -0.48
CA VAL A 267 3.03 -27.78 0.32
C VAL A 267 2.09 -28.54 -0.59
N ASP A 268 1.63 -29.70 -0.14
CA ASP A 268 0.52 -30.44 -0.72
C ASP A 268 -0.72 -30.25 0.14
N MET A 269 -1.80 -29.84 -0.51
CA MET A 269 -3.12 -29.61 0.10
C MET A 269 -4.19 -30.54 -0.45
N SER A 270 -3.80 -31.63 -1.12
CA SER A 270 -4.73 -32.64 -1.63
C SER A 270 -5.68 -33.21 -0.56
N PRO A 271 -6.93 -33.53 -0.92
CA PRO A 271 -7.56 -33.27 -2.22
C PRO A 271 -8.01 -31.79 -2.36
N CYS A 272 -8.07 -31.29 -3.60
CA CYS A 272 -8.54 -29.93 -3.90
C CYS A 272 -9.71 -29.88 -4.89
N ASP A 273 -10.53 -30.93 -4.87
CA ASP A 273 -11.65 -31.14 -5.80
C ASP A 273 -12.74 -30.06 -5.74
N ASP A 274 -12.84 -29.35 -4.62
CA ASP A 274 -13.83 -28.32 -4.34
C ASP A 274 -13.28 -26.89 -4.49
N HIS A 275 -12.06 -26.71 -4.96
CA HIS A 275 -11.52 -25.40 -5.27
C HIS A 275 -12.18 -24.84 -6.53
N GLU A 276 -12.84 -23.70 -6.43
CA GLU A 276 -13.35 -22.96 -7.57
C GLU A 276 -12.39 -21.83 -7.98
N VAL A 277 -12.35 -21.53 -9.28
CA VAL A 277 -11.56 -20.38 -9.77
C VAL A 277 -12.14 -19.11 -9.14
N GLY A 278 -11.27 -18.33 -8.53
CA GLY A 278 -11.63 -17.10 -7.82
C GLY A 278 -11.76 -17.25 -6.30
N ASP A 279 -11.74 -18.48 -5.77
CA ASP A 279 -11.65 -18.73 -4.33
C ASP A 279 -10.29 -18.31 -3.76
N PHE A 280 -10.22 -18.21 -2.44
CA PHE A 280 -9.05 -17.75 -1.69
C PHE A 280 -8.59 -18.81 -0.71
N LEU A 281 -7.28 -18.98 -0.61
CA LEU A 281 -6.63 -19.78 0.42
C LEU A 281 -5.89 -18.82 1.35
N LEU A 282 -6.29 -18.78 2.61
CA LEU A 282 -5.67 -17.93 3.63
C LEU A 282 -4.84 -18.78 4.56
N PHE A 283 -3.57 -18.43 4.73
CA PHE A 283 -2.60 -19.17 5.53
C PHE A 283 -2.37 -18.50 6.87
N PHE A 284 -2.31 -19.35 7.89
CA PHE A 284 -2.14 -18.97 9.28
C PHE A 284 -0.96 -19.69 9.89
N VAL A 285 -0.15 -18.96 10.64
CA VAL A 285 0.95 -19.50 11.43
C VAL A 285 0.66 -19.21 12.89
N ASN A 286 0.60 -20.25 13.72
CA ASN A 286 0.25 -20.13 15.14
C ASN A 286 -1.09 -19.41 15.37
N LYS A 287 -2.07 -19.63 14.48
CA LYS A 287 -3.40 -18.99 14.43
C LYS A 287 -3.41 -17.51 14.03
N GLU A 288 -2.27 -16.94 13.66
CA GLU A 288 -2.20 -15.59 13.12
C GLU A 288 -2.23 -15.64 11.59
N TYR A 289 -3.06 -14.81 10.97
CA TYR A 289 -3.08 -14.64 9.52
C TYR A 289 -1.71 -14.12 9.03
N LYS A 290 -1.15 -14.74 8.00
CA LYS A 290 0.15 -14.33 7.44
C LYS A 290 0.14 -14.08 5.94
N TYR A 291 -0.64 -14.85 5.17
CA TYR A 291 -0.56 -14.82 3.72
C TYR A 291 -1.86 -15.28 3.08
N TYR A 292 -2.12 -14.88 1.84
CA TYR A 292 -3.22 -15.44 1.05
C TYR A 292 -2.78 -15.69 -0.38
N THR A 293 -3.52 -16.56 -1.06
CA THR A 293 -3.43 -16.71 -2.51
C THR A 293 -4.81 -16.93 -3.10
N ARG A 294 -4.96 -16.58 -4.38
CA ARG A 294 -6.20 -16.77 -5.13
C ARG A 294 -6.07 -18.01 -6.01
N VAL A 295 -7.12 -18.82 -6.04
CA VAL A 295 -7.22 -19.96 -6.95
C VAL A 295 -7.42 -19.43 -8.37
N LEU A 296 -6.36 -19.43 -9.17
CA LEU A 296 -6.41 -18.93 -10.56
C LEU A 296 -6.82 -20.03 -11.55
N ASN A 297 -6.50 -21.29 -11.25
CA ASN A 297 -6.77 -22.44 -12.11
C ASN A 297 -7.25 -23.63 -11.26
N LYS A 298 -8.15 -24.44 -11.83
CA LYS A 298 -8.50 -25.74 -11.24
C LYS A 298 -7.42 -26.76 -11.57
N ASN A 299 -6.54 -27.03 -10.62
CA ASN A 299 -5.66 -28.18 -10.73
C ASN A 299 -6.47 -29.44 -10.39
N LYS A 300 -6.92 -30.17 -11.41
CA LYS A 300 -7.68 -31.43 -11.25
C LYS A 300 -6.78 -32.64 -11.03
N THR A 301 -5.48 -32.42 -10.90
CA THR A 301 -4.47 -33.47 -10.76
C THR A 301 -3.90 -33.43 -9.36
N GLU A 302 -3.89 -34.59 -8.68
CA GLU A 302 -3.12 -34.79 -7.45
C GLU A 302 -1.65 -35.08 -7.80
N PRO A 303 -0.69 -34.57 -7.01
CA PRO A 303 -0.85 -33.77 -5.79
C PRO A 303 -1.26 -32.31 -6.04
N CYS A 304 -2.01 -31.73 -5.11
CA CYS A 304 -2.41 -30.32 -5.17
C CYS A 304 -1.31 -29.44 -4.58
N LEU A 305 -0.25 -29.24 -5.37
CA LEU A 305 0.93 -28.53 -4.94
C LEU A 305 0.76 -27.01 -4.99
N MET A 306 1.24 -26.35 -3.94
CA MET A 306 1.27 -24.90 -3.83
C MET A 306 2.58 -24.43 -3.23
N GLU A 307 3.08 -23.30 -3.72
CA GLU A 307 4.23 -22.62 -3.14
C GLU A 307 3.78 -21.64 -2.06
N LEU A 308 4.44 -21.70 -0.90
CA LEU A 308 4.29 -20.74 0.18
C LEU A 308 5.63 -20.05 0.45
N PRO A 309 5.63 -18.76 0.78
CA PRO A 309 6.88 -18.06 1.01
C PRO A 309 7.44 -18.34 2.40
N TYR A 310 8.77 -18.42 2.51
CA TYR A 310 9.44 -18.69 3.79
C TYR A 310 9.23 -17.60 4.84
N PHE A 311 8.99 -16.34 4.43
CA PHE A 311 8.88 -15.21 5.35
C PHE A 311 7.71 -15.34 6.34
N ILE A 312 6.72 -16.21 6.07
CA ILE A 312 5.58 -16.42 6.98
C ILE A 312 5.99 -17.13 8.27
N LEU A 313 7.18 -17.76 8.28
CA LEU A 313 7.68 -18.57 9.38
C LEU A 313 8.80 -17.85 10.14
N GLU A 314 8.79 -17.99 11.46
CA GLU A 314 9.90 -17.52 12.30
C GLU A 314 11.02 -18.58 12.34
N LYS A 315 12.26 -18.13 12.22
CA LYS A 315 13.43 -19.00 12.25
C LYS A 315 13.62 -19.64 13.63
N ASP A 316 13.91 -20.93 13.64
CA ASP A 316 14.18 -21.77 14.80
C ASP A 316 13.02 -21.88 15.82
N SER A 317 11.82 -21.48 15.39
CA SER A 317 10.56 -21.61 16.15
C SER A 317 9.68 -22.72 15.56
N LEU A 318 9.11 -23.56 16.42
CA LEU A 318 8.06 -24.48 16.01
C LEU A 318 6.83 -23.67 15.62
N SER A 319 6.36 -23.90 14.39
CA SER A 319 5.23 -23.21 13.79
C SER A 319 4.10 -24.19 13.50
N LYS A 320 2.87 -23.75 13.76
CA LYS A 320 1.63 -24.46 13.41
C LYS A 320 1.02 -23.82 12.18
N LEU A 321 1.27 -24.40 11.02
CA LEU A 321 0.78 -23.91 9.73
C LEU A 321 -0.58 -24.52 9.42
N SER A 322 -1.56 -23.68 9.10
CA SER A 322 -2.89 -24.11 8.68
C SER A 322 -3.45 -23.17 7.62
N TYR A 323 -4.49 -23.60 6.89
CA TYR A 323 -5.16 -22.75 5.93
C TYR A 323 -6.68 -22.80 6.04
N PHE A 324 -7.34 -21.73 5.58
CA PHE A 324 -8.77 -21.67 5.32
C PHE A 324 -8.99 -21.62 3.81
N LEU A 325 -9.90 -22.47 3.29
CA LEU A 325 -10.46 -22.30 1.96
C LEU A 325 -11.69 -21.41 2.07
N ILE A 326 -11.66 -20.27 1.40
CA ILE A 326 -12.69 -19.23 1.47
C ILE A 326 -13.21 -18.97 0.06
N GLN A 327 -14.53 -19.03 -0.11
CA GLN A 327 -15.16 -18.64 -1.37
C GLN A 327 -14.94 -17.17 -1.68
N SER A 328 -15.10 -16.78 -2.94
CA SER A 328 -15.20 -15.35 -3.32
C SER A 328 -16.25 -14.56 -2.52
N SER A 329 -17.29 -15.23 -1.98
CA SER A 329 -18.28 -14.63 -1.08
C SER A 329 -17.78 -14.36 0.35
N GLY A 330 -16.58 -14.83 0.71
CA GLY A 330 -16.02 -14.79 2.07
C GLY A 330 -16.41 -15.99 2.94
N THR A 331 -17.30 -16.86 2.46
CA THR A 331 -17.75 -18.05 3.21
C THR A 331 -16.59 -19.03 3.34
N ILE A 332 -16.30 -19.47 4.57
CA ILE A 332 -15.28 -20.49 4.80
C ILE A 332 -15.88 -21.84 4.42
N MET A 333 -15.26 -22.52 3.45
CA MET A 333 -15.65 -23.86 3.00
C MET A 333 -15.02 -24.93 3.85
N ALA A 334 -13.75 -24.76 4.21
CA ALA A 334 -13.00 -25.75 4.96
C ALA A 334 -11.85 -25.12 5.72
N LYS A 335 -11.44 -25.80 6.80
CA LYS A 335 -10.24 -25.47 7.57
C LYS A 335 -9.32 -26.66 7.64
N SER A 336 -8.02 -26.45 7.43
CA SER A 336 -7.06 -27.52 7.69
C SER A 336 -6.79 -27.65 9.18
N MET A 337 -6.55 -28.87 9.64
CA MET A 337 -5.81 -29.08 10.88
C MET A 337 -4.39 -28.48 10.75
N PRO A 338 -3.76 -28.04 11.84
CA PRO A 338 -2.41 -27.48 11.78
C PRO A 338 -1.37 -28.57 11.50
N ALA A 339 -0.41 -28.25 10.64
CA ALA A 339 0.82 -29.00 10.42
C ALA A 339 1.96 -28.35 11.21
N ASP A 340 2.74 -29.17 11.91
CA ASP A 340 3.90 -28.73 12.67
C ASP A 340 5.13 -28.63 11.75
N VAL A 341 5.83 -27.50 11.80
CA VAL A 341 7.07 -27.27 11.03
C VAL A 341 8.03 -26.37 11.77
N THR A 342 9.33 -26.63 11.65
CA THR A 342 10.36 -25.70 12.14
C THR A 342 11.17 -25.17 10.97
N TYR A 343 11.12 -23.86 10.73
CA TYR A 343 11.97 -23.23 9.72
C TYR A 343 13.39 -23.04 10.27
N ARG A 344 14.38 -23.66 9.64
CA ARG A 344 15.80 -23.60 10.04
C ARG A 344 16.58 -22.46 9.41
N GLY A 345 15.87 -21.58 8.69
CA GLY A 345 16.49 -20.46 8.01
C GLY A 345 16.93 -20.81 6.60
N ARG A 346 17.72 -19.90 6.04
CA ARG A 346 18.32 -19.95 4.71
C ARG A 346 19.81 -19.60 4.79
N PRO A 347 20.59 -19.93 3.74
CA PRO A 347 21.88 -19.30 3.52
C PRO A 347 21.79 -17.77 3.60
N ASN A 348 22.84 -17.14 4.11
CA ASN A 348 22.93 -15.69 4.17
C ASN A 348 23.31 -15.13 2.80
N SER A 349 22.36 -15.20 1.87
CA SER A 349 22.51 -14.80 0.47
C SER A 349 21.19 -14.23 -0.07
N PRO A 350 21.25 -13.52 -1.21
CA PRO A 350 20.06 -13.10 -1.97
C PRO A 350 19.16 -14.27 -2.38
N TRP A 351 17.88 -13.99 -2.65
CA TRP A 351 16.95 -14.98 -3.21
C TRP A 351 17.36 -15.38 -4.63
N THR A 352 17.25 -16.67 -4.96
CA THR A 352 17.69 -17.20 -6.27
C THR A 352 16.57 -17.29 -7.31
N ASP A 353 15.31 -17.23 -6.89
CA ASP A 353 14.11 -17.55 -7.67
C ASP A 353 13.10 -16.39 -7.73
N VAL A 354 13.58 -15.15 -7.55
CA VAL A 354 12.77 -13.93 -7.62
C VAL A 354 12.91 -13.23 -8.97
N ASP A 355 11.90 -12.46 -9.34
CA ASP A 355 11.92 -11.67 -10.57
C ASP A 355 12.80 -10.42 -10.41
N ARG A 356 13.89 -10.38 -11.18
CA ARG A 356 14.93 -9.33 -11.12
C ARG A 356 14.84 -8.47 -12.37
N ILE A 357 13.89 -7.55 -12.37
CA ILE A 357 13.61 -6.68 -13.52
C ILE A 357 14.51 -5.44 -13.58
N TYR A 358 15.05 -5.00 -12.43
CA TYR A 358 15.88 -3.80 -12.40
C TYR A 358 17.37 -4.09 -12.57
N GLU A 359 18.11 -3.12 -13.12
CA GLU A 359 19.57 -3.19 -13.28
C GLU A 359 20.29 -3.44 -11.94
N PRO A 360 21.46 -4.10 -11.93
CA PRO A 360 22.25 -4.24 -10.70
C PRO A 360 22.66 -2.89 -10.10
N CYS A 361 22.76 -2.84 -8.78
CA CYS A 361 23.36 -1.68 -8.11
C CYS A 361 24.85 -1.55 -8.42
N GLN A 362 25.39 -0.33 -8.31
CA GLN A 362 26.82 -0.05 -8.48
C GLN A 362 27.46 0.20 -7.12
N VAL A 363 28.61 -0.43 -6.88
CA VAL A 363 29.35 -0.29 -5.62
C VAL A 363 30.58 0.56 -5.82
N TYR A 364 30.82 1.47 -4.89
CA TYR A 364 31.96 2.38 -4.89
C TYR A 364 32.74 2.26 -3.58
N SER A 365 34.06 2.42 -3.69
CA SER A 365 34.96 2.50 -2.56
C SER A 365 34.74 3.77 -1.73
N SER A 366 35.36 3.85 -0.56
CA SER A 366 35.40 5.07 0.27
C SER A 366 36.06 6.28 -0.43
N PHE A 367 36.73 6.08 -1.57
CA PHE A 367 37.28 7.13 -2.44
C PHE A 367 36.36 7.48 -3.62
N ASP A 368 35.14 6.92 -3.64
CA ASP A 368 34.18 7.07 -4.73
C ASP A 368 34.65 6.48 -6.08
N GLU A 369 35.51 5.46 -6.01
CA GLU A 369 35.95 4.67 -7.18
C GLU A 369 35.07 3.42 -7.34
N ILE A 370 34.59 3.17 -8.56
CA ILE A 370 33.73 2.01 -8.84
C ILE A 370 34.47 0.69 -8.54
N ILE A 371 33.73 -0.26 -7.99
CA ILE A 371 34.14 -1.64 -7.76
C ILE A 371 33.27 -2.51 -8.66
N GLU A 372 33.89 -3.07 -9.69
CA GLU A 372 33.23 -3.99 -10.61
C GLU A 372 32.69 -5.24 -9.89
N GLN A 373 31.70 -5.89 -10.49
CA GLN A 373 31.21 -7.21 -10.07
C GLN A 373 32.39 -8.17 -9.86
N ASP A 374 32.29 -9.02 -8.84
CA ASP A 374 33.33 -9.95 -8.39
C ASP A 374 34.63 -9.28 -7.91
N GLY A 375 34.61 -7.95 -7.78
CA GLY A 375 35.71 -7.15 -7.27
C GLY A 375 35.96 -7.39 -5.77
N GLY A 376 37.22 -7.27 -5.36
CA GLY A 376 37.62 -7.40 -3.96
C GLY A 376 37.50 -6.09 -3.17
N ILE A 377 36.90 -6.15 -1.98
CA ILE A 377 36.85 -5.11 -0.95
C ILE A 377 37.91 -5.41 0.10
N ASN A 378 38.82 -4.45 0.32
CA ASN A 378 39.93 -4.58 1.24
C ASN A 378 40.13 -3.28 2.04
N ASN A 379 41.04 -3.32 3.01
CA ASN A 379 41.32 -2.17 3.90
C ASN A 379 41.59 -0.87 3.13
N LYS A 380 42.29 -0.93 1.99
CA LYS A 380 42.55 0.26 1.16
C LYS A 380 41.25 0.83 0.58
N LYS A 381 40.35 0.00 0.07
CA LYS A 381 39.10 0.50 -0.53
C LYS A 381 38.15 1.13 0.49
N ILE A 382 38.27 0.77 1.78
CA ILE A 382 37.40 1.30 2.84
C ILE A 382 38.12 2.31 3.74
N SER A 383 39.39 2.65 3.49
CA SER A 383 40.21 3.43 4.44
C SER A 383 39.85 4.90 4.57
N ASN A 384 39.15 5.49 3.58
CA ASN A 384 38.80 6.91 3.61
C ASN A 384 37.49 7.20 4.38
N HIS A 385 36.95 6.20 5.08
CA HIS A 385 35.63 6.28 5.71
C HIS A 385 35.45 7.47 6.67
N THR A 386 36.49 7.85 7.42
CA THR A 386 36.44 8.99 8.35
C THR A 386 36.24 10.35 7.68
N GLN A 387 36.46 10.46 6.37
CA GLN A 387 36.19 11.67 5.59
C GLN A 387 34.80 11.67 4.95
N ASN A 388 34.08 10.55 5.05
CA ASN A 388 32.77 10.37 4.44
C ASN A 388 31.65 10.62 5.47
N PRO A 389 30.47 11.06 5.01
CA PRO A 389 29.28 11.09 5.85
C PRO A 389 29.00 9.72 6.47
N ASP A 390 28.48 9.71 7.70
CA ASP A 390 28.08 8.51 8.43
C ASP A 390 29.17 7.43 8.59
N ASP A 391 30.45 7.85 8.51
CA ASP A 391 31.60 6.94 8.56
C ASP A 391 31.54 5.85 7.48
N ALA A 392 31.07 6.22 6.27
CA ALA A 392 30.82 5.28 5.18
C ALA A 392 32.11 4.70 4.59
N GLY A 393 32.24 3.36 4.64
CA GLY A 393 33.35 2.62 4.02
C GLY A 393 33.11 2.25 2.55
N LEU A 394 31.85 2.17 2.13
CA LEU A 394 31.44 1.98 0.72
C LEU A 394 30.21 2.84 0.43
N PHE A 395 29.96 3.07 -0.86
CA PHE A 395 28.71 3.63 -1.35
C PHE A 395 28.05 2.68 -2.33
N VAL A 396 26.74 2.47 -2.18
CA VAL A 396 25.94 1.73 -3.15
C VAL A 396 25.04 2.71 -3.87
N ARG A 397 25.04 2.67 -5.21
CA ARG A 397 24.23 3.55 -6.05
C ARG A 397 23.24 2.74 -6.88
N ILE A 398 22.00 3.21 -6.90
CA ILE A 398 20.93 2.65 -7.71
C ILE A 398 20.38 3.77 -8.58
N THR A 399 20.21 3.50 -9.87
CA THR A 399 19.67 4.46 -10.81
C THR A 399 18.17 4.29 -10.94
N GLY A 400 17.43 5.37 -10.73
CA GLY A 400 16.01 5.43 -11.04
C GLY A 400 15.73 6.25 -12.29
N THR A 401 14.51 6.16 -12.81
CA THR A 401 14.06 6.88 -14.01
C THR A 401 12.61 7.36 -13.87
N ASN A 402 12.29 8.48 -14.53
CA ASN A 402 10.92 8.94 -14.78
C ASN A 402 10.45 8.62 -16.22
N ASP A 403 11.27 7.91 -17.00
CA ASP A 403 10.91 7.44 -18.33
C ASP A 403 10.02 6.21 -18.22
N ASN A 404 8.72 6.38 -18.46
CA ASN A 404 7.75 5.28 -18.43
C ASN A 404 8.03 4.16 -19.46
N SER A 405 8.94 4.36 -20.41
CA SER A 405 9.35 3.34 -21.36
C SER A 405 10.55 2.50 -20.92
N ASP A 406 11.21 2.88 -19.82
CA ASP A 406 12.35 2.14 -19.26
C ASP A 406 11.92 1.43 -17.97
N ASP A 407 11.57 0.16 -18.10
CA ASP A 407 11.17 -0.73 -17.00
C ASP A 407 12.36 -1.38 -16.27
N THR A 408 13.58 -1.15 -16.76
CA THR A 408 14.83 -1.71 -16.19
C THR A 408 15.39 -0.87 -15.04
N LYS A 409 14.81 0.31 -14.78
CA LYS A 409 15.23 1.21 -13.70
C LYS A 409 14.09 1.47 -12.74
N VAL A 410 14.45 1.68 -11.48
CA VAL A 410 13.49 1.96 -10.41
C VAL A 410 12.74 3.25 -10.71
N LYS A 411 11.43 3.28 -10.49
CA LYS A 411 10.66 4.52 -10.66
C LYS A 411 11.10 5.57 -9.64
N LEU A 412 11.15 6.83 -10.06
CA LEU A 412 11.41 7.93 -9.13
C LEU A 412 10.35 7.96 -8.01
N GLY A 413 10.78 8.22 -6.78
CA GLY A 413 9.90 8.24 -5.61
C GLY A 413 9.62 6.88 -4.96
N SER A 414 9.99 5.76 -5.57
CA SER A 414 9.82 4.44 -4.98
C SER A 414 10.66 4.26 -3.71
N GLU A 415 10.11 3.60 -2.69
CA GLU A 415 10.91 3.11 -1.56
C GLU A 415 11.78 1.95 -2.03
N VAL A 416 13.08 2.05 -1.77
CA VAL A 416 14.08 1.04 -2.11
C VAL A 416 14.61 0.42 -0.82
N ILE A 417 14.53 -0.91 -0.75
CA ILE A 417 15.07 -1.69 0.35
C ILE A 417 16.35 -2.36 -0.14
N LEU A 418 17.51 -1.94 0.37
CA LEU A 418 18.82 -2.55 0.07
C LEU A 418 19.23 -3.48 1.22
N THR A 419 19.51 -4.74 0.91
CA THR A 419 20.05 -5.72 1.86
C THR A 419 21.52 -6.02 1.56
N LEU A 420 22.37 -5.80 2.56
CA LEU A 420 23.76 -6.23 2.60
C LEU A 420 23.85 -7.62 3.23
N TYR A 421 24.52 -8.53 2.52
CA TYR A 421 24.92 -9.84 3.04
C TYR A 421 26.45 -9.91 3.07
N ILE A 422 27.04 -10.32 4.20
CA ILE A 422 28.48 -10.65 4.30
C ILE A 422 28.63 -12.03 4.93
N ASN A 423 29.43 -12.88 4.30
CA ASN A 423 29.87 -14.17 4.83
C ASN A 423 31.39 -14.16 4.92
N SER A 424 31.93 -14.16 6.13
CA SER A 424 33.38 -14.17 6.36
C SER A 424 33.75 -15.17 7.45
N LYS A 425 35.04 -15.43 7.62
CA LYS A 425 35.51 -16.32 8.67
C LYS A 425 35.17 -15.79 10.07
N THR A 426 35.13 -14.48 10.24
CA THR A 426 34.90 -13.83 11.54
C THR A 426 33.43 -13.63 11.86
N ARG A 427 32.59 -13.38 10.84
CA ARG A 427 31.18 -13.07 11.04
C ARG A 427 30.31 -13.27 9.81
N THR A 428 29.02 -13.44 10.07
CA THR A 428 27.92 -13.39 9.09
C THR A 428 27.08 -12.16 9.39
N ILE A 429 26.84 -11.32 8.39
CA ILE A 429 26.03 -10.10 8.51
C ILE A 429 24.89 -10.17 7.51
N LYS A 430 23.69 -9.83 7.97
CA LYS A 430 22.56 -9.39 7.17
C LYS A 430 22.11 -8.03 7.69
N HIS A 431 22.16 -6.99 6.86
CA HIS A 431 21.77 -5.64 7.26
C HIS A 431 20.89 -5.00 6.20
N VAL A 432 19.79 -4.37 6.63
CA VAL A 432 18.80 -3.76 5.73
C VAL A 432 18.90 -2.24 5.82
N PHE A 433 18.92 -1.59 4.67
CA PHE A 433 18.84 -0.14 4.51
C PHE A 433 17.54 0.18 3.75
N LYS A 434 16.89 1.28 4.12
CA LYS A 434 15.69 1.77 3.45
C LYS A 434 15.87 3.24 3.13
N ASP A 435 15.58 3.62 1.89
CA ASP A 435 15.55 5.00 1.47
C ASP A 435 14.64 5.15 0.23
N SER A 436 14.25 6.36 -0.12
CA SER A 436 13.39 6.63 -1.28
C SER A 436 14.21 7.10 -2.47
N MET A 437 13.97 6.53 -3.65
CA MET A 437 14.51 7.03 -4.90
C MET A 437 14.13 8.52 -5.06
N PRO A 438 15.06 9.42 -5.42
CA PRO A 438 14.72 10.83 -5.55
C PRO A 438 13.54 11.03 -6.50
N TYR A 439 12.65 11.95 -6.17
CA TYR A 439 11.48 12.26 -6.99
C TYR A 439 11.83 13.07 -8.24
N GLN A 440 13.05 13.60 -8.33
CA GLN A 440 13.51 14.44 -9.43
C GLN A 440 14.81 13.88 -10.02
N PRO A 441 15.01 14.01 -11.34
CA PRO A 441 16.28 13.69 -11.98
C PRO A 441 17.45 14.48 -11.40
N ASP A 442 18.65 13.90 -11.43
CA ASP A 442 19.88 14.53 -10.90
C ASP A 442 20.22 15.83 -11.65
N ASN A 443 19.83 15.92 -12.92
CA ASN A 443 20.06 17.07 -13.79
C ASN A 443 18.74 17.67 -14.26
N ALA A 444 18.65 19.01 -14.31
CA ALA A 444 17.47 19.70 -14.83
C ALA A 444 17.16 19.27 -16.27
N GLY A 445 15.94 18.78 -16.52
CA GLY A 445 15.52 18.24 -17.82
C GLY A 445 16.06 16.84 -18.13
N GLY A 446 16.78 16.20 -17.21
CA GLY A 446 17.18 14.80 -17.30
C GLY A 446 16.01 13.84 -17.04
N LYS A 447 16.30 12.55 -17.11
CA LYS A 447 15.31 11.48 -16.84
C LYS A 447 15.66 10.59 -15.65
N THR A 448 16.93 10.57 -15.26
CA THR A 448 17.46 9.64 -14.26
C THR A 448 17.83 10.35 -12.97
N ALA A 449 17.67 9.65 -11.86
CA ALA A 449 18.15 10.07 -10.55
C ALA A 449 19.00 8.96 -9.91
N THR A 450 19.90 9.34 -9.02
CA THR A 450 20.77 8.39 -8.32
C THR A 450 20.41 8.34 -6.85
N LEU A 451 19.95 7.17 -6.38
CA LEU A 451 19.84 6.88 -4.96
C LEU A 451 21.18 6.37 -4.43
N LYS A 452 21.68 6.95 -3.35
CA LYS A 452 22.97 6.59 -2.73
C LYS A 452 22.77 6.09 -1.31
N PHE A 453 23.18 4.86 -1.04
CA PHE A 453 23.31 4.30 0.30
C PHE A 453 24.75 4.42 0.81
N ASN A 454 24.90 4.97 2.01
CA ASN A 454 26.17 5.02 2.75
C ASN A 454 26.30 3.73 3.56
N ILE A 455 27.28 2.88 3.24
CA ILE A 455 27.51 1.61 3.96
C ILE A 455 28.52 1.86 5.08
N PRO A 456 28.13 1.75 6.36
CA PRO A 456 29.01 2.07 7.48
C PRO A 456 30.25 1.19 7.55
N TYR A 457 31.40 1.79 7.88
CA TYR A 457 32.68 1.10 7.98
C TYR A 457 32.68 -0.06 9.00
N ASN A 458 31.93 0.06 10.09
CA ASN A 458 31.84 -0.98 11.13
C ASN A 458 31.19 -2.30 10.65
N LEU A 459 30.42 -2.28 9.56
CA LEU A 459 29.89 -3.48 8.90
C LEU A 459 30.95 -4.12 7.98
N LEU A 460 31.95 -3.35 7.57
CA LEU A 460 32.92 -3.70 6.53
C LEU A 460 34.29 -4.10 7.09
N ASN A 461 34.69 -3.63 8.27
CA ASN A 461 35.96 -3.96 8.90
C ASN A 461 35.99 -5.40 9.46
N ASN A 462 37.17 -5.92 9.85
CA ASN A 462 37.30 -7.22 10.52
C ASN A 462 36.49 -8.38 9.86
N ASN A 463 36.46 -8.43 8.54
CA ASN A 463 35.86 -9.51 7.74
C ASN A 463 37.01 -10.33 7.14
N LEU A 464 37.52 -11.31 7.90
CA LEU A 464 38.68 -12.09 7.48
C LEU A 464 38.30 -13.15 6.44
N ALA A 465 39.25 -13.43 5.54
CA ALA A 465 39.14 -14.53 4.59
C ALA A 465 38.97 -15.89 5.27
N PHE A 466 38.28 -16.80 4.60
CA PHE A 466 38.30 -18.22 4.92
C PHE A 466 39.67 -18.82 4.56
N PRO A 467 40.00 -20.04 5.03
CA PRO A 467 41.30 -20.66 4.75
C PRO A 467 41.63 -20.81 3.24
N TYR A 468 40.62 -20.93 2.38
CA TYR A 468 40.79 -21.24 0.95
C TYR A 468 40.13 -20.24 0.00
N HIS A 469 39.40 -19.24 0.51
CA HIS A 469 38.76 -18.21 -0.31
C HIS A 469 38.53 -16.93 0.51
N GLY A 470 38.32 -15.80 -0.17
CA GLY A 470 37.93 -14.54 0.48
C GLY A 470 36.57 -14.67 1.17
N GLY A 471 36.23 -13.72 2.03
CA GLY A 471 34.83 -13.54 2.42
C GLY A 471 33.98 -13.14 1.22
N GLU A 472 32.68 -13.33 1.31
CA GLU A 472 31.70 -12.98 0.29
C GLU A 472 30.89 -11.78 0.75
N ILE A 473 30.52 -10.92 -0.19
CA ILE A 473 29.65 -9.78 0.05
C ILE A 473 28.67 -9.63 -1.10
N PHE A 474 27.41 -9.39 -0.77
CA PHE A 474 26.33 -9.19 -1.73
C PHE A 474 25.54 -7.94 -1.37
N PHE A 475 25.13 -7.20 -2.40
CA PHE A 475 24.12 -6.15 -2.32
C PHE A 475 22.94 -6.55 -3.20
N ASP A 476 21.79 -6.70 -2.56
CA ASP A 476 20.52 -7.08 -3.16
C ASP A 476 19.50 -6.00 -2.84
N TYR A 477 18.68 -5.57 -3.79
CA TYR A 477 17.68 -4.56 -3.52
C TYR A 477 16.34 -4.90 -4.14
N GLN A 478 15.28 -4.40 -3.50
CA GLN A 478 13.90 -4.65 -3.89
C GLN A 478 13.04 -3.39 -3.73
N ILE A 479 11.93 -3.37 -4.47
CA ILE A 479 10.82 -2.43 -4.37
C ILE A 479 9.59 -3.22 -3.91
N GLY A 480 9.01 -2.80 -2.79
CA GLY A 480 8.00 -3.59 -2.06
C GLY A 480 8.62 -4.52 -1.01
N ASP A 481 7.78 -5.05 -0.14
CA ASP A 481 8.16 -6.04 0.87
C ASP A 481 8.05 -7.46 0.32
N ASP A 482 8.78 -8.44 0.86
CA ASP A 482 8.66 -9.85 0.44
C ASP A 482 7.22 -10.36 0.55
N ASN A 483 6.41 -9.75 1.43
CA ASN A 483 4.99 -10.04 1.61
C ASN A 483 4.09 -9.55 0.45
N ASP A 484 4.57 -8.62 -0.37
CA ASP A 484 3.78 -7.99 -1.43
C ASP A 484 3.73 -8.88 -2.67
N SER A 485 2.54 -9.01 -3.27
CA SER A 485 2.37 -9.81 -4.49
C SER A 485 3.08 -9.24 -5.72
N ASP A 486 3.42 -7.95 -5.69
CA ASP A 486 4.09 -7.20 -6.75
C ASP A 486 5.51 -6.74 -6.36
N VAL A 487 6.13 -7.40 -5.37
CA VAL A 487 7.54 -7.18 -5.03
C VAL A 487 8.43 -7.46 -6.25
N THR A 488 9.36 -6.57 -6.51
CA THR A 488 10.29 -6.64 -7.64
C THR A 488 11.71 -6.37 -7.18
N TYR A 489 12.68 -6.99 -7.84
CA TYR A 489 14.08 -6.95 -7.42
C TYR A 489 14.97 -6.35 -8.49
N GLY A 490 16.11 -5.83 -8.05
CA GLY A 490 17.22 -5.52 -8.93
C GLY A 490 18.21 -6.66 -9.11
N GLY A 491 19.13 -6.47 -10.03
CA GLY A 491 20.29 -7.34 -10.17
C GLY A 491 21.15 -7.33 -8.90
N ILE A 492 21.74 -8.49 -8.59
CA ILE A 492 22.63 -8.65 -7.44
C ILE A 492 24.01 -8.12 -7.81
N TRP A 493 24.57 -7.25 -6.97
CA TRP A 493 26.00 -7.03 -6.98
C TRP A 493 26.68 -8.01 -6.01
N SER A 494 27.68 -8.75 -6.49
CA SER A 494 28.48 -9.71 -5.70
C SER A 494 29.95 -9.36 -5.76
N GLY A 495 30.68 -9.66 -4.69
CA GLY A 495 32.13 -9.47 -4.62
C GLY A 495 32.78 -10.26 -3.50
N HIS A 496 34.07 -10.02 -3.31
CA HIS A 496 34.87 -10.61 -2.24
C HIS A 496 35.22 -9.58 -1.19
N ILE A 497 35.31 -9.96 0.09
CA ILE A 497 35.72 -9.05 1.17
C ILE A 497 36.82 -9.68 2.04
N VAL A 498 37.90 -8.94 2.23
CA VAL A 498 39.01 -9.28 3.14
C VAL A 498 39.52 -8.02 3.82
N THR A 499 39.12 -7.83 5.08
CA THR A 499 39.44 -6.64 5.88
C THR A 499 39.89 -7.02 7.29
N PHE A 500 40.76 -6.21 7.87
CA PHE A 500 41.41 -6.47 9.16
C PHE A 500 41.00 -5.44 10.20
#